data_AF-A0A1L0DHA3-F1
#
_entry.id   AF-A0A1L0DHA3-F1
#
_cell.length_a   1.000
_cell.length_b   1.000
_cell.length_c   1.000
_cell.angle_alpha   90.00
_cell.angle_beta   90.00
_cell.angle_gamma   90.00
#
_symmetry.space_group_name_H-M   'P 1'
#
loop_
_entity.id
_entity.type
_entity.pdbx_description
1 polymer ?
#
loop_
_entity_poly.entity_id
_entity_poly.type
_entity_poly.pdbx_seq_one_letter_code
_entity_poly.pdbx_strand_id
1 'polypeptide(L)'
;MSNALDQIMMEDIAKNCPQQFLAFHQCMSKPPSEADCVLEQKNLSMCIKTSVPVFQKINGECADKLKGYEACLRANDSDRSKCEQDLKVLRQCAVGAVV
;
A
#
# COMPACT_ATOMS: atom_id res chain seq x y z
N MET A 1 -12.96 6.71 9.15
CA MET A 1 -13.70 5.81 8.24
C MET A 1 -12.71 5.29 7.20
N SER A 2 -11.92 4.28 7.57
CA SER A 2 -10.81 3.77 6.71
C SER A 2 -10.64 2.25 6.78
N ASN A 3 -11.23 1.59 7.78
CA ASN A 3 -11.00 0.17 8.06
C ASN A 3 -11.51 -0.79 6.98
N ALA A 4 -12.53 -0.44 6.19
CA ALA A 4 -13.08 -1.36 5.19
C ALA A 4 -12.13 -1.57 4.00
N LEU A 5 -11.49 -0.51 3.51
CA LEU A 5 -10.49 -0.61 2.45
C LEU A 5 -9.25 -1.36 2.96
N ASP A 6 -8.77 -1.01 4.16
CA ASP A 6 -7.61 -1.66 4.76
C ASP A 6 -7.86 -3.16 4.96
N GLN A 7 -9.07 -3.54 5.39
CA GLN A 7 -9.46 -4.94 5.57
C GLN A 7 -9.58 -5.69 4.24
N ILE A 8 -10.22 -5.10 3.22
CA ILE A 8 -10.33 -5.73 1.89
C ILE A 8 -8.93 -5.91 1.28
N MET A 9 -8.09 -4.89 1.36
CA MET A 9 -6.72 -5.00 0.87
C MET A 9 -5.93 -6.06 1.64
N MET A 10 -5.99 -6.08 2.98
CA MET A 10 -5.31 -7.12 3.76
C MET A 10 -5.80 -8.53 3.43
N GLU A 11 -7.11 -8.74 3.28
CA GLU A 11 -7.67 -10.05 2.92
C GLU A 11 -7.22 -10.48 1.52
N ASP A 12 -7.23 -9.57 0.54
CA ASP A 12 -6.85 -9.88 -0.83
C ASP A 12 -5.33 -10.08 -0.98
N ILE A 13 -4.53 -9.32 -0.23
CA ILE A 13 -3.09 -9.52 -0.12
C ILE A 13 -2.78 -10.86 0.55
N ALA A 14 -3.46 -11.21 1.64
CA ALA A 14 -3.25 -12.49 2.32
C ALA A 14 -3.67 -13.69 1.45
N LYS A 15 -4.70 -13.54 0.61
CA LYS A 15 -5.14 -14.57 -0.34
C LYS A 15 -4.19 -14.75 -1.52
N ASN A 16 -3.70 -13.66 -2.11
CA ASN A 16 -2.92 -13.71 -3.34
C ASN A 16 -1.39 -13.69 -3.12
N CYS A 17 -0.93 -13.14 -1.99
CA CYS A 17 0.48 -13.00 -1.61
C CYS A 17 0.80 -13.55 -0.20
N PRO A 18 0.31 -14.75 0.18
CA PRO A 18 0.41 -15.24 1.56
C PRO A 18 1.85 -15.36 2.05
N GLN A 19 2.77 -15.82 1.19
CA GLN A 19 4.16 -16.06 1.56
C GLN A 19 4.91 -14.75 1.83
N GLN A 20 4.79 -13.77 0.93
CA GLN A 20 5.44 -12.47 1.04
C GLN A 20 4.84 -11.66 2.19
N PHE A 21 3.53 -11.77 2.39
CA PHE A 21 2.83 -11.12 3.49
C PHE A 21 3.32 -11.64 4.84
N LEU A 22 3.39 -12.96 5.00
CA LEU A 22 3.89 -13.58 6.22
C LEU A 22 5.36 -13.26 6.47
N ALA A 23 6.22 -13.31 5.44
CA ALA A 23 7.64 -13.01 5.54
C ALA A 23 7.88 -11.56 6.00
N PHE A 24 7.14 -10.59 5.43
CA PHE A 24 7.22 -9.20 5.85
C PHE A 24 6.77 -9.01 7.30
N HIS A 25 5.63 -9.60 7.70
CA HIS A 25 5.17 -9.53 9.08
C HIS A 25 6.11 -10.21 10.09
N GLN A 26 6.72 -11.34 9.71
CA GLN A 26 7.72 -12.02 10.53
C GLN A 26 8.99 -11.18 10.69
N CYS A 27 9.43 -10.52 9.62
CA CYS A 27 10.58 -9.61 9.69
C CYS A 27 10.28 -8.43 10.63
N MET A 28 9.13 -7.78 10.43
CA MET A 28 8.67 -6.65 11.25
C MET A 28 8.40 -7.03 12.72
N SER A 29 8.17 -8.31 13.01
CA SER A 29 7.96 -8.81 14.38
C SER A 29 9.25 -8.87 15.21
N LYS A 30 10.43 -8.73 14.59
CA LYS A 30 11.74 -8.80 15.26
C LYS A 30 12.41 -7.42 15.30
N PRO A 31 12.98 -6.99 16.44
CA PRO A 31 13.89 -5.85 16.47
C PRO A 31 15.26 -6.23 15.86
N PRO A 32 16.00 -5.27 15.23
CA PRO A 32 15.71 -3.85 15.08
C PRO A 32 15.27 -3.44 13.65
N SER A 33 14.36 -2.46 13.59
CA SER A 33 14.09 -1.53 12.47
C SER A 33 13.57 -2.05 11.12
N GLU A 34 12.47 -1.43 10.66
CA GLU A 34 11.93 -1.48 9.27
C GLU A 34 13.00 -1.47 8.17
N ALA A 35 14.14 -0.84 8.42
CA ALA A 35 15.29 -0.79 7.53
C ALA A 35 15.84 -2.18 7.14
N ASP A 36 15.71 -3.17 8.02
CA ASP A 36 16.18 -4.54 7.78
C ASP A 36 15.17 -5.35 6.95
N CYS A 37 13.92 -4.89 6.88
CA CYS A 37 12.82 -5.57 6.18
C CYS A 37 12.53 -5.00 4.79
N VAL A 38 13.44 -4.21 4.23
CA VAL A 38 13.26 -3.57 2.91
C VAL A 38 13.15 -4.62 1.80
N LEU A 39 13.84 -5.76 1.91
CA LEU A 39 13.76 -6.83 0.93
C LEU A 39 12.37 -7.47 0.92
N GLU A 40 11.84 -7.80 2.09
CA GLU A 40 10.53 -8.40 2.32
C GLU A 40 9.43 -7.42 1.92
N GLN A 41 9.60 -6.13 2.24
CA GLN A 41 8.71 -5.05 1.80
C GLN A 41 8.67 -4.96 0.27
N LYS A 42 9.82 -5.04 -0.41
CA LYS A 42 9.90 -5.02 -1.87
C LYS A 42 9.25 -6.25 -2.49
N ASN A 43 9.50 -7.44 -1.93
CA ASN A 43 8.91 -8.69 -2.39
C ASN A 43 7.37 -8.68 -2.25
N LEU A 44 6.87 -8.21 -1.10
CA LEU A 44 5.44 -8.02 -0.89
C LEU A 44 4.86 -7.00 -1.87
N SER A 45 5.50 -5.83 -2.00
CA SER A 45 5.07 -4.78 -2.94
C SER A 45 5.02 -5.27 -4.39
N MET A 46 5.97 -6.12 -4.80
CA MET A 46 6.00 -6.71 -6.14
C MET A 46 4.84 -7.67 -6.34
N CYS A 47 4.60 -8.57 -5.39
CA CYS A 47 3.48 -9.49 -5.46
C CYS A 47 2.13 -8.76 -5.48
N ILE A 48 1.97 -7.71 -4.67
CA ILE A 48 0.75 -6.90 -4.64
C ILE A 48 0.49 -6.27 -6.01
N LYS A 49 1.52 -5.73 -6.66
CA LYS A 49 1.41 -5.14 -7.99
C LYS A 49 1.01 -6.15 -9.08
N THR A 50 1.48 -7.39 -8.99
CA THR A 50 1.28 -8.39 -10.05
C THR A 50 0.08 -9.30 -9.83
N SER A 51 -0.26 -9.58 -8.57
CA SER A 51 -1.12 -10.72 -8.20
C SER A 51 -2.35 -10.33 -7.41
N VAL A 52 -2.46 -9.08 -6.92
CA VAL A 52 -3.64 -8.61 -6.17
C VAL A 52 -4.56 -7.82 -7.11
N PRO A 53 -5.72 -8.39 -7.52
CA PRO A 53 -6.59 -7.77 -8.53
C PRO A 53 -7.15 -6.42 -8.06
N VAL A 54 -7.50 -6.31 -6.77
CA VAL A 54 -8.01 -5.05 -6.22
C VAL A 54 -6.97 -3.94 -6.31
N PHE A 55 -5.68 -4.28 -6.14
CA PHE A 55 -4.58 -3.33 -6.28
C PHE A 55 -4.42 -2.90 -7.73
N GLN A 56 -4.53 -3.81 -8.70
CA GLN A 56 -4.48 -3.47 -10.12
C GLN A 56 -5.61 -2.53 -10.53
N LYS A 57 -6.83 -2.78 -10.02
CA LYS A 57 -7.99 -1.92 -10.27
C LYS A 57 -7.79 -0.51 -9.70
N ILE A 58 -7.40 -0.41 -8.43
CA ILE A 58 -7.06 0.88 -7.80
C ILE A 58 -5.91 1.56 -8.53
N ASN A 59 -4.86 0.83 -8.91
CA ASN A 59 -3.72 1.41 -9.60
C ASN A 59 -4.06 1.87 -11.03
N GLY A 60 -5.07 1.28 -11.67
CA GLY A 60 -5.58 1.71 -12.97
C GLY A 60 -6.48 2.95 -12.86
N GLU A 61 -7.47 2.91 -11.96
CA GLU A 61 -8.47 3.99 -11.81
C GLU A 61 -7.94 5.20 -11.03
N CYS A 62 -7.07 4.95 -10.04
CA CYS A 62 -6.51 5.96 -9.14
C CYS A 62 -5.04 6.27 -9.43
N ALA A 63 -4.50 5.85 -10.57
CA ALA A 63 -3.10 6.07 -10.98
C ALA A 63 -2.68 7.54 -10.81
N ASP A 64 -3.54 8.47 -11.22
CA ASP A 64 -3.25 9.90 -11.19
C ASP A 64 -3.27 10.45 -9.75
N LYS A 65 -4.14 9.91 -8.89
CA LYS A 65 -4.18 10.27 -7.46
C LYS A 65 -2.95 9.73 -6.73
N LEU A 66 -2.51 8.52 -7.09
CA LEU A 66 -1.30 7.92 -6.56
C LEU A 66 -0.06 8.74 -6.94
N LYS A 67 0.05 9.17 -8.21
CA LYS A 67 1.13 10.06 -8.65
C LYS A 67 1.14 11.39 -7.91
N GLY A 68 -0.03 11.98 -7.63
CA GLY A 68 -0.14 13.20 -6.83
C GLY A 68 0.43 13.02 -5.43
N TYR A 69 0.05 11.93 -4.76
CA TYR A 69 0.58 11.60 -3.43
C TYR A 69 2.09 11.31 -3.45
N GLU A 70 2.59 10.54 -4.42
CA GLU A 70 4.04 10.30 -4.58
C GLU A 70 4.81 11.60 -4.85
N ALA A 71 4.27 12.50 -5.67
CA ALA A 71 4.89 13.79 -5.95
C ALA A 71 4.98 14.64 -4.68
N CYS A 72 3.92 14.67 -3.87
CA CYS A 72 3.95 15.35 -2.58
C CYS A 72 5.00 14.74 -1.65
N LEU A 73 5.07 13.40 -1.53
CA LEU A 73 6.07 12.73 -0.70
C LEU A 73 7.49 13.06 -1.16
N ARG A 74 7.77 13.03 -2.47
CA ARG A 74 9.09 13.40 -3.01
C ARG A 74 9.44 14.86 -2.73
N ALA A 75 8.46 15.75 -2.72
CA ALA A 75 8.66 17.18 -2.42
C ALA A 75 8.85 17.46 -0.91
N ASN A 76 8.48 16.53 -0.03
CA ASN A 76 8.44 16.71 1.42
C ASN A 76 9.26 15.67 2.19
N ASP A 77 10.33 15.12 1.62
CA ASP A 77 11.22 14.14 2.27
C ASP A 77 10.48 12.90 2.82
N SER A 78 9.45 12.44 2.10
CA SER A 78 8.55 11.36 2.50
C SER A 78 7.75 11.63 3.79
N ASP A 79 7.62 12.89 4.22
CA ASP A 79 6.76 13.31 5.32
C ASP A 79 5.28 13.17 4.94
N ARG A 80 4.66 12.10 5.44
CA ARG A 80 3.26 11.76 5.18
C ARG A 80 2.30 12.83 5.72
N SER A 81 2.69 13.53 6.79
CA SER A 81 1.85 14.53 7.47
C SER A 81 1.56 15.72 6.57
N LYS A 82 2.51 16.10 5.71
CA LYS A 82 2.34 17.17 4.73
C LYS A 82 1.53 16.77 3.50
N CYS A 83 1.35 15.47 3.30
CA CYS A 83 0.66 14.88 2.16
C CYS A 83 -0.67 14.22 2.53
N GLU A 84 -1.22 14.54 3.70
CA GLU A 84 -2.49 13.96 4.18
C GLU A 84 -3.65 14.22 3.23
N GLN A 85 -3.67 15.38 2.56
CA GLN A 85 -4.72 15.73 1.62
C GLN A 85 -4.68 14.85 0.36
N ASP A 86 -3.50 14.66 -0.24
CA ASP A 86 -3.31 13.75 -1.37
C ASP A 86 -3.60 12.29 -0.98
N LEU A 87 -3.17 11.87 0.23
CA LEU A 87 -3.47 10.56 0.79
C LEU A 87 -4.99 10.35 0.95
N LYS A 88 -5.72 11.37 1.41
CA LYS A 88 -7.17 11.33 1.55
C LYS A 88 -7.87 11.15 0.21
N VAL A 89 -7.45 11.91 -0.81
CA VAL A 89 -8.01 11.81 -2.16
C VAL A 89 -7.73 10.45 -2.78
N LEU A 90 -6.51 9.92 -2.60
CA LEU A 90 -6.14 8.58 -3.04
C LEU A 90 -7.02 7.51 -2.36
N ARG A 91 -7.20 7.59 -1.04
CA ARG A 91 -8.07 6.68 -0.29
C ARG A 91 -9.53 6.75 -0.75
N GLN A 92 -10.05 7.94 -1.01
CA GLN A 92 -11.41 8.12 -1.51
C GLN A 92 -11.59 7.46 -2.88
N CYS A 93 -10.62 7.62 -3.77
CA CYS A 93 -10.63 6.94 -5.07
C CYS A 93 -10.57 5.41 -4.90
N ALA A 94 -9.67 4.92 -4.04
CA ALA A 94 -9.53 3.49 -3.79
C ALA A 94 -10.80 2.86 -3.20
N VAL A 95 -11.49 3.55 -2.27
CA VAL A 95 -12.80 3.10 -1.78
C VAL A 95 -13.82 3.05 -2.93
N GLY A 96 -13.87 4.08 -3.78
CA GLY A 96 -14.79 4.10 -4.93
C GLY A 96 -14.51 3.01 -5.97
N ALA A 97 -13.24 2.61 -6.15
CA ALA A 97 -12.85 1.55 -7.08
C ALA A 97 -13.24 0.14 -6.60
N VAL A 98 -13.45 -0.04 -5.30
CA VAL A 98 -13.75 -1.34 -4.67
C VAL A 98 -15.26 -1.55 -4.47
N VAL A 99 -16.04 -0.47 -4.52
CA VAL A 99 -17.51 -0.48 -4.39
C VAL A 99 -18.19 -0.73 -5.74
#